data_AF-A0A836GBU4-F1
#
_entry.id   AF-A0A836GBU4-F1
#
_cell.length_a   1.000
_cell.length_b   1.000
_cell.length_c   1.000
_cell.angle_alpha   90.00
_cell.angle_beta   90.00
_cell.angle_gamma   90.00
#
_symmetry.space_group_name_H-M   'P 1'
#
loop_
_entity.id
_entity.type
_entity.pdbx_description
1 polymer ?
#
loop_
_entity_poly.entity_id
_entity_poly.type
_entity_poly.pdbx_seq_one_letter_code
_entity_poly.pdbx_strand_id
1 'polypeptide(L)'
;MQQSLIPGHNNNRHLSYDEIENNIGGLPVTDNRIQDLFDSLDVNHTGMVPVEMVKSFYMGLEHYGVDLSEKEVEEMVRKYATTHDDSLNYDEFACFVLSLAQW
;
A
#
# COMPACT_ATOMS: atom_id res chain seq x y z
N MET A 1 24.85 -1.46 13.78
CA MET A 1 24.46 -1.19 12.37
C MET A 1 22.97 -1.48 12.31
N GLN A 2 22.12 -0.46 12.26
CA GLN A 2 20.69 -0.69 12.09
C GLN A 2 20.49 -1.17 10.65
N GLN A 3 20.11 -2.44 10.49
CA GLN A 3 19.65 -2.93 9.20
C GLN A 3 18.37 -2.18 8.87
N SER A 4 18.30 -1.68 7.64
CA SER A 4 17.13 -0.98 7.14
C SER A 4 15.95 -1.94 7.14
N LEU A 5 14.80 -1.50 7.69
CA LEU A 5 13.57 -2.30 7.74
C LEU A 5 12.96 -2.49 6.34
N ILE A 6 13.51 -1.80 5.34
CA ILE A 6 13.06 -1.82 3.96
C ILE A 6 14.19 -2.45 3.12
N PRO A 7 13.98 -3.64 2.51
CA PRO A 7 14.95 -4.24 1.59
C PRO A 7 15.27 -3.28 0.43
N GLY A 8 16.55 -3.09 0.10
CA GLY A 8 16.98 -2.12 -0.92
C GLY A 8 17.12 -0.68 -0.41
N HIS A 9 16.80 -0.40 0.86
CA HIS A 9 17.09 0.88 1.47
C HIS A 9 18.45 0.83 2.19
N ASN A 10 19.39 1.69 1.80
CA ASN A 10 20.77 1.65 2.33
C ASN A 10 20.93 2.38 3.68
N ASN A 11 19.83 2.82 4.30
CA ASN A 11 19.81 3.58 5.56
C ASN A 11 20.66 4.87 5.53
N ASN A 12 20.96 5.36 4.33
CA ASN A 12 21.58 6.65 4.16
C ASN A 12 20.53 7.76 4.35
N ARG A 13 20.98 8.93 4.76
CA ARG A 13 20.13 10.12 4.92
C ARG A 13 19.64 10.71 3.59
N HIS A 14 20.00 10.08 2.47
CA HIS A 14 19.66 10.44 1.10
C HIS A 14 19.13 9.20 0.39
N LEU A 15 17.91 9.28 -0.13
CA LEU A 15 17.35 8.29 -1.05
C LEU A 15 18.12 8.41 -2.38
N SER A 16 18.63 7.28 -2.89
CA SER A 16 19.14 7.18 -4.25
C SER A 16 18.01 7.29 -5.28
N TYR A 17 18.35 7.50 -6.55
CA TYR A 17 17.36 7.64 -7.64
C TYR A 17 16.40 6.44 -7.71
N ASP A 18 16.91 5.21 -7.62
CA ASP A 18 16.10 3.99 -7.53
C ASP A 18 15.23 3.91 -6.25
N GLU A 19 15.70 4.46 -5.13
CA GLU A 19 14.95 4.57 -3.86
C GLU A 19 13.93 5.73 -3.89
N ILE A 20 13.93 6.57 -4.92
CA ILE A 20 12.95 7.65 -5.15
C ILE A 20 11.91 7.20 -6.18
N GLU A 21 12.34 6.56 -7.28
CA GLU A 21 11.44 6.01 -8.30
C GLU A 21 10.51 4.92 -7.75
N ASN A 22 10.96 4.19 -6.74
CA ASN A 22 10.19 3.16 -6.06
C ASN A 22 9.71 3.62 -4.67
N ASN A 23 9.47 4.91 -4.44
CA ASN A 23 9.11 5.38 -3.10
C ASN A 23 8.21 6.60 -3.15
N ILE A 24 6.91 6.32 -3.26
CA ILE A 24 5.87 7.32 -3.00
C ILE A 24 5.37 7.04 -1.58
N GLY A 25 5.51 8.00 -0.67
CA GLY A 25 4.95 7.85 0.68
C GLY A 25 5.67 6.86 1.61
N GLY A 26 6.83 6.31 1.25
CA GLY A 26 7.42 5.16 1.95
C GLY A 26 6.98 3.81 1.38
N LEU A 27 6.12 3.80 0.35
CA LEU A 27 5.63 2.58 -0.28
C LEU A 27 6.41 2.23 -1.54
N PRO A 28 6.95 1.01 -1.59
CA PRO A 28 7.71 0.55 -2.73
C PRO A 28 6.90 -0.26 -3.75
N VAL A 29 6.84 0.27 -4.97
CA VAL A 29 5.86 -0.06 -6.01
C VAL A 29 6.38 -1.12 -6.99
N THR A 30 7.07 -2.15 -6.47
CA THR A 30 7.47 -3.33 -7.26
C THR A 30 6.49 -4.46 -6.98
N ASP A 31 6.18 -5.32 -7.97
CA ASP A 31 5.25 -6.45 -7.82
C ASP A 31 5.49 -7.27 -6.54
N ASN A 32 6.74 -7.63 -6.25
CA ASN A 32 7.11 -8.39 -5.06
C ASN A 32 6.67 -7.73 -3.75
N ARG A 33 6.72 -6.39 -3.68
CA ARG A 33 6.40 -5.65 -2.46
C ARG A 33 4.92 -5.36 -2.33
N ILE A 34 4.19 -5.22 -3.43
CA ILE A 34 2.72 -5.22 -3.44
C ILE A 34 2.22 -6.56 -2.88
N GLN A 35 2.86 -7.65 -3.26
CA GLN A 35 2.58 -8.98 -2.73
C GLN A 35 2.90 -9.11 -1.23
N ASP A 36 4.09 -8.68 -0.78
CA ASP A 36 4.41 -8.64 0.67
C ASP A 36 3.39 -7.82 1.47
N LEU A 37 2.94 -6.69 0.94
CA LEU A 37 1.89 -5.86 1.57
C LEU A 37 0.56 -6.60 1.63
N PHE A 38 0.15 -7.25 0.54
CA PHE A 38 -1.08 -8.03 0.50
C PHE A 38 -1.04 -9.17 1.52
N ASP A 39 0.03 -9.96 1.56
CA ASP A 39 0.22 -11.05 2.52
C ASP A 39 0.24 -10.54 3.97
N SER A 40 0.75 -9.34 4.23
CA SER A 40 0.72 -8.73 5.56
C SER A 40 -0.69 -8.38 6.05
N LEU A 41 -1.62 -8.10 5.11
CA LEU A 41 -3.01 -7.74 5.40
C LEU A 41 -3.94 -8.96 5.39
N ASP A 42 -3.66 -9.96 4.54
CA ASP A 42 -4.38 -11.23 4.49
C ASP A 42 -3.83 -12.22 5.54
N VAL A 43 -3.93 -11.85 6.82
CA VAL A 43 -3.42 -12.63 7.97
C VAL A 43 -3.97 -14.06 8.02
N ASN A 44 -5.17 -14.27 7.48
CA ASN A 44 -5.83 -15.56 7.46
C ASN A 44 -5.54 -16.39 6.19
N HIS A 45 -4.72 -15.86 5.26
CA HIS A 45 -4.41 -16.47 3.96
C HIS A 45 -5.66 -16.91 3.19
N THR A 46 -6.67 -16.04 3.19
CA THR A 46 -7.95 -16.27 2.52
C THR A 46 -7.90 -15.96 1.03
N GLY A 47 -6.84 -15.29 0.57
CA GLY A 47 -6.70 -14.72 -0.76
C GLY A 47 -7.48 -13.42 -0.94
N MET A 48 -7.98 -12.83 0.14
CA MET A 48 -8.78 -11.61 0.13
C MET A 48 -8.43 -10.71 1.32
N VAL A 49 -8.42 -9.41 1.11
CA VAL A 49 -8.20 -8.41 2.16
C VAL A 49 -9.47 -7.59 2.35
N PRO A 50 -10.05 -7.54 3.57
CA PRO A 50 -11.22 -6.71 3.84
C PRO A 50 -10.97 -5.22 3.58
N VAL A 51 -11.98 -4.50 3.09
CA VAL A 51 -11.92 -3.05 2.85
C VAL A 51 -11.48 -2.29 4.11
N GLU A 52 -11.92 -2.71 5.30
CA GLU A 52 -11.54 -2.10 6.58
C GLU A 52 -10.04 -2.21 6.88
N MET A 53 -9.40 -3.32 6.47
CA MET A 53 -7.97 -3.53 6.64
C MET A 53 -7.17 -2.64 5.67
N VAL A 54 -7.61 -2.56 4.41
CA VAL A 54 -7.00 -1.65 3.41
C VAL A 54 -7.13 -0.19 3.83
N LYS A 55 -8.29 0.21 4.37
CA LYS A 55 -8.51 1.54 4.93
C LYS A 55 -7.55 1.83 6.08
N SER A 56 -7.45 0.92 7.05
CA SER A 56 -6.56 1.07 8.21
C SER A 56 -5.09 1.15 7.78
N PHE A 57 -4.70 0.35 6.79
CA PHE A 57 -3.39 0.42 6.15
C PHE A 57 -3.16 1.80 5.54
N TYR A 58 -4.09 2.28 4.70
CA TYR A 58 -3.99 3.60 4.07
C TYR A 58 -3.85 4.72 5.12
N MET A 59 -4.66 4.71 6.17
CA MET A 59 -4.58 5.71 7.25
C MET A 59 -3.26 5.65 8.03
N GLY A 60 -2.56 4.52 8.03
CA GLY A 60 -1.24 4.36 8.64
C GLY A 60 -0.09 4.89 7.79
N LEU A 61 -0.34 5.25 6.53
CA LEU A 61 0.67 5.86 5.66
C LEU A 61 0.85 7.34 5.98
N GLU A 62 2.10 7.81 5.96
CA GLU A 62 2.39 9.25 6.07
C GLU A 62 2.03 9.95 4.75
N HIS A 63 0.85 10.58 4.68
CA HIS A 63 0.30 11.20 3.45
C HIS A 63 0.93 12.54 3.04
N TYR A 64 2.13 12.88 3.50
CA TYR A 64 2.81 14.17 3.20
C TYR A 64 1.88 15.42 3.26
N GLY A 65 0.90 15.42 4.17
CA GLY A 65 -0.04 16.52 4.39
C GLY A 65 -1.38 16.45 3.63
N VAL A 66 -1.73 15.31 3.02
CA VAL A 66 -3.06 15.07 2.44
C VAL A 66 -3.86 14.09 3.33
N ASP A 67 -4.55 14.62 4.33
CA ASP A 67 -5.48 13.83 5.14
C ASP A 67 -6.81 13.68 4.39
N LEU A 68 -6.99 12.56 3.68
CA LEU A 68 -8.33 12.15 3.25
C LEU A 68 -9.16 11.75 4.47
N SER A 69 -10.43 12.12 4.50
CA SER A 69 -11.33 11.65 5.56
C SER A 69 -11.52 10.13 5.45
N GLU A 70 -11.81 9.50 6.59
CA GLU A 70 -12.12 8.06 6.66
C GLU A 70 -13.13 7.59 5.60
N LYS A 71 -14.11 8.46 5.30
CA LYS A 71 -15.15 8.18 4.32
C LYS A 71 -14.62 8.26 2.90
N GLU A 72 -13.77 9.24 2.60
CA GLU A 72 -13.14 9.37 1.27
C GLU A 72 -12.23 8.18 0.97
N VAL A 73 -11.48 7.71 1.96
CA VAL A 73 -10.65 6.50 1.84
C VAL A 73 -11.52 5.27 1.58
N GLU A 74 -12.62 5.10 2.33
CA GLU A 74 -13.56 4.00 2.12
C GLU A 74 -14.16 4.02 0.71
N GLU A 75 -14.63 5.20 0.24
CA GLU A 75 -15.16 5.36 -1.11
C GLU A 75 -14.10 5.11 -2.18
N MET A 76 -12.84 5.49 -1.93
CA MET A 76 -11.72 5.22 -2.82
C MET A 76 -11.41 3.73 -2.90
N VAL A 77 -11.31 3.02 -1.76
CA VAL A 77 -11.04 1.59 -1.72
C VAL A 77 -12.19 0.80 -2.36
N ARG A 78 -13.45 1.15 -2.07
CA ARG A 78 -14.63 0.50 -2.67
C ARG A 78 -14.69 0.60 -4.19
N LYS A 79 -14.10 1.62 -4.81
CA LYS A 79 -14.02 1.68 -6.28
C LYS A 79 -13.22 0.53 -6.89
N TYR A 80 -12.29 -0.05 -6.13
CA TYR A 80 -11.46 -1.16 -6.59
C TYR A 80 -12.01 -2.53 -6.17
N ALA A 81 -12.89 -2.58 -5.15
CA ALA A 81 -13.56 -3.80 -4.67
C ALA A 81 -14.71 -4.23 -5.61
N THR A 82 -14.39 -4.56 -6.86
CA THR A 82 -15.38 -4.86 -7.92
C THR A 82 -15.91 -6.29 -7.89
N THR A 83 -15.15 -7.21 -7.32
CA THR A 83 -15.45 -8.64 -7.26
C THR A 83 -16.28 -8.97 -6.01
N HIS A 84 -15.95 -8.34 -4.89
CA HIS A 84 -16.66 -8.46 -3.62
C HIS A 84 -16.72 -7.09 -2.94
N ASP A 85 -17.92 -6.60 -2.64
CA ASP A 85 -18.13 -5.23 -2.13
C ASP A 85 -17.34 -4.89 -0.85
N ASP A 86 -17.03 -5.90 -0.02
CA ASP A 86 -16.39 -5.73 1.29
C ASP A 86 -14.93 -6.22 1.35
N SER A 87 -14.36 -6.70 0.24
CA SER A 87 -13.00 -7.25 0.21
C SER A 87 -12.33 -7.17 -1.16
N LEU A 88 -11.03 -6.94 -1.17
CA LEU A 88 -10.20 -6.89 -2.37
C LEU A 88 -9.44 -8.20 -2.55
N ASN A 89 -9.46 -8.76 -3.75
CA ASN A 89 -8.48 -9.77 -4.14
C ASN A 89 -7.11 -9.12 -4.45
N TYR A 90 -6.09 -9.94 -4.74
CA TYR A 90 -4.75 -9.45 -5.03
C TYR A 90 -4.70 -8.45 -6.19
N ASP A 91 -5.35 -8.74 -7.32
CA ASP A 91 -5.34 -7.87 -8.51
C ASP A 91 -6.00 -6.50 -8.23
N GLU A 92 -7.11 -6.51 -7.49
CA GLU A 92 -7.83 -5.30 -7.07
C GLU A 92 -6.99 -4.46 -6.10
N PHE A 93 -6.36 -5.10 -5.13
CA PHE A 93 -5.44 -4.46 -4.19
C PHE A 93 -4.22 -3.88 -4.91
N ALA A 94 -3.63 -4.63 -5.85
CA ALA A 94 -2.51 -4.15 -6.65
C ALA A 94 -2.89 -2.93 -7.49
N CYS A 95 -4.06 -2.94 -8.12
CA CYS A 95 -4.57 -1.79 -8.86
C CYS A 95 -4.77 -0.57 -7.95
N PHE A 96 -5.28 -0.77 -6.73
CA PHE A 96 -5.41 0.28 -5.73
C PHE A 96 -4.04 0.84 -5.31
N VAL A 97 -3.07 -0.01 -4.97
CA VAL A 97 -1.72 0.45 -4.57
C VAL A 97 -1.02 1.17 -5.73
N LEU A 98 -1.16 0.67 -6.96
CA LEU A 98 -0.59 1.30 -8.14
C LEU A 98 -1.25 2.65 -8.46
N SER A 99 -2.55 2.81 -8.21
CA SER A 99 -3.22 4.10 -8.45
C SER A 99 -2.76 5.18 -7.48
N LEU A 100 -2.42 4.80 -6.24
CA LEU A 100 -1.75 5.68 -5.28
C LEU A 100 -0.36 6.10 -5.74
N ALA A 101 0.33 5.24 -6.50
CA ALA A 101 1.65 5.49 -7.03
C ALA A 101 1.68 6.34 -8.33
N GLN A 102 0.53 6.70 -8.91
CA GLN A 102 0.47 7.50 -10.14
C GLN A 102 0.39 9.01 -9.91
N TRP A 103 0.47 9.48 -8.66
CA TRP A 103 0.29 10.88 -8.26
C TRP A 103 1.58 11.55 -7.80
#